data_AF-W0R867-F1
#
_entry.id   AF-W0R867-F1
#
_cell.length_a   1.000
_cell.length_b   1.000
_cell.length_c   1.000
_cell.angle_alpha   90.00
_cell.angle_beta   90.00
_cell.angle_gamma   90.00
#
_symmetry.space_group_name_H-M   'P 1'
#
loop_
_entity.id
_entity.type
_entity.pdbx_description
1 polymer ?
#
loop_
_entity_poly.entity_id
_entity_poly.type
_entity_poly.pdbx_seq_one_letter_code
_entity_poly.pdbx_strand_id
1 'polypeptide(L)'
;MTKLKNAPNMKKQPQDVYSVLLVAGSQAWDFAELATLRNSAEIAIDKFLPADNAPPIILTGETLENVARYRIAPPTVQQVTLWTANNGQPLDGTTLTAICSNLATHTTAKTVQLVDETGQLLEDLSGYIDRLRTDDSTQETAQQILKKAEQNVPLAPLSDRPTQRELLSHFLAWQKEPLKQDLLFKRTHRYNGKFWQALEDEELDRLVLKFHEELDLDFTDNRISSLARLVTKKIDELPPQRADIIGFQNVALNKQTGEVFPFAPDLNLRGIENFELNQNSTETPHFNNWLHFVTDDGNDSDKRAVIMASLYMTLKNRNEWQKFIEITGVGGSGKSIMVQMMTMLNGSHNVATIDINGLDEPKLISGLIGKTLAYSPDQGDYKGVADGLKRLTGNETLKAHIFYKNPFDVVLNACFAMSTNYPLLFTDRNGGVSRRRIIIELNRKIPLERKDPYFREKLQGELYGIIQKVLAEFPDENTARMVLEEHIDTDTGLSIKQQGNHLIDFASYFKVSNDTKGLRWGSNRTQEERPNEPKTIYKGYILYCECMGIKPLNLRTFKTAFKDALKDCGEKTEVQEIKSSYYFTNIHYKDKENALKEWVG
;
A
#
# COMPACT_ATOMS: atom_id res chain seq x y z
N MET A 1 -9.99 -19.61 -29.79
CA MET A 1 -11.30 -20.13 -29.34
C MET A 1 -11.29 -21.64 -29.44
N THR A 2 -11.50 -22.32 -28.32
CA THR A 2 -11.62 -23.78 -28.26
C THR A 2 -12.84 -24.20 -29.08
N LYS A 3 -12.69 -25.20 -29.96
CA LYS A 3 -13.79 -25.68 -30.80
C LYS A 3 -14.84 -26.37 -29.91
N LEU A 4 -16.05 -25.83 -29.82
CA LEU A 4 -17.16 -26.43 -29.05
C LEU A 4 -17.48 -27.84 -29.59
N LYS A 5 -17.75 -28.79 -28.68
CA LYS A 5 -18.33 -30.09 -29.03
C LYS A 5 -19.81 -29.91 -29.37
N ASN A 6 -20.39 -30.68 -30.28
CA ASN A 6 -21.82 -30.60 -30.54
C ASN A 6 -22.58 -31.42 -29.48
N ALA A 7 -23.62 -30.85 -28.87
CA ALA A 7 -24.55 -31.61 -28.03
C ALA A 7 -25.28 -32.69 -28.87
N PRO A 8 -25.79 -33.77 -28.24
CA PRO A 8 -26.60 -34.76 -28.93
C PRO A 8 -27.73 -34.12 -29.76
N ASN A 9 -27.98 -34.67 -30.96
CA ASN A 9 -28.94 -34.17 -31.95
C ASN A 9 -28.68 -32.76 -32.54
N MET A 10 -27.62 -32.05 -32.13
CA MET A 10 -27.27 -30.74 -32.72
C MET A 10 -26.96 -30.78 -34.21
N LYS A 11 -26.25 -31.83 -34.67
CA LYS A 11 -25.94 -31.99 -36.10
C LYS A 11 -27.16 -32.31 -36.95
N LYS A 12 -28.29 -32.67 -36.33
CA LYS A 12 -29.55 -33.00 -36.98
C LYS A 12 -30.47 -31.79 -37.10
N GLN A 13 -30.09 -30.64 -36.54
CA GLN A 13 -30.85 -29.39 -36.66
C GLN A 13 -30.65 -28.75 -38.04
N PRO A 14 -31.69 -28.18 -38.66
CA PRO A 14 -31.55 -27.35 -39.85
C PRO A 14 -30.64 -26.16 -39.60
N GLN A 15 -29.95 -25.70 -40.65
CA GLN A 15 -28.95 -24.64 -40.54
C GLN A 15 -29.56 -23.27 -40.24
N ASP A 16 -30.79 -23.02 -40.68
CA ASP A 16 -31.53 -21.76 -40.52
C ASP A 16 -32.82 -21.94 -39.69
N VAL A 17 -32.80 -22.87 -38.74
CA VAL A 17 -33.96 -23.18 -37.90
C VAL A 17 -34.38 -21.98 -37.05
N TYR A 18 -35.68 -21.65 -37.10
CA TYR A 18 -36.22 -20.50 -36.35
C TYR A 18 -36.37 -20.82 -34.85
N SER A 19 -36.88 -22.01 -34.52
CA SER A 19 -37.13 -22.45 -33.15
C SER A 19 -36.48 -23.81 -32.86
N VAL A 20 -35.99 -24.04 -31.65
CA VAL A 20 -35.47 -25.36 -31.22
C VAL A 20 -35.99 -25.75 -29.85
N LEU A 21 -36.07 -27.06 -29.62
CA LEU A 21 -36.43 -27.66 -28.34
C LEU A 21 -35.18 -28.28 -27.70
N LEU A 22 -34.82 -27.77 -26.52
CA LEU A 22 -33.80 -28.32 -25.63
C LEU A 22 -34.50 -29.15 -24.55
N VAL A 23 -34.11 -30.41 -24.38
CA VAL A 23 -34.60 -31.24 -23.26
C VAL A 23 -33.45 -31.44 -22.29
N ALA A 24 -33.65 -31.04 -21.03
CA ALA A 24 -32.59 -30.98 -20.03
C ALA A 24 -32.98 -31.70 -18.73
N GLY A 25 -32.10 -32.58 -18.26
CA GLY A 25 -32.26 -33.32 -17.00
C GLY A 25 -31.92 -34.81 -17.11
N SER A 26 -32.09 -35.54 -16.01
CA SER A 26 -31.76 -36.98 -15.94
C SER A 26 -32.62 -37.86 -16.86
N GLN A 27 -33.83 -37.43 -17.22
CA GLN A 27 -34.78 -38.15 -18.07
C GLN A 27 -34.85 -37.56 -19.49
N ALA A 28 -33.86 -36.76 -19.90
CA ALA A 28 -33.95 -36.01 -21.14
C ALA A 28 -34.07 -36.89 -22.40
N TRP A 29 -33.50 -38.11 -22.40
CA TRP A 29 -33.67 -39.07 -23.48
C TRP A 29 -35.10 -39.64 -23.56
N ASP A 30 -35.68 -40.00 -22.41
CA ASP A 30 -37.04 -40.55 -22.33
C ASP A 30 -38.08 -39.52 -22.82
N PHE A 31 -37.90 -38.25 -22.43
CA PHE A 31 -38.77 -37.16 -22.85
C PHE A 31 -38.58 -36.77 -24.32
N ALA A 32 -37.36 -36.89 -24.84
CA ALA A 32 -37.12 -36.68 -26.26
C ALA A 32 -37.77 -37.77 -27.13
N GLU A 33 -37.76 -39.02 -26.68
CA GLU A 33 -38.49 -40.10 -27.35
C GLU A 33 -40.00 -39.83 -27.33
N LEU A 34 -40.57 -39.41 -26.19
CA LEU A 34 -41.98 -39.01 -26.07
C LEU A 34 -42.34 -37.85 -27.02
N ALA A 35 -41.47 -36.84 -27.14
CA ALA A 35 -41.65 -35.73 -28.07
C ALA A 35 -41.64 -36.19 -29.53
N THR A 36 -40.78 -37.15 -29.89
CA THR A 36 -40.73 -37.71 -31.26
C THR A 36 -41.90 -38.65 -31.59
N LEU A 37 -42.40 -39.43 -30.62
CA LEU A 37 -43.53 -40.35 -30.82
C LEU A 37 -44.87 -39.62 -30.96
N ARG A 38 -45.09 -38.53 -30.20
CA ARG A 38 -46.29 -37.69 -30.28
C ARG A 38 -46.44 -36.93 -31.60
N ASN A 39 -45.37 -36.86 -32.41
CA ASN A 39 -45.40 -36.26 -33.75
C ASN A 39 -46.26 -37.08 -34.76
N SER A 40 -46.68 -38.31 -34.40
CA SER A 40 -47.46 -39.20 -35.26
C SER A 40 -48.93 -39.40 -34.86
N ALA A 41 -49.37 -38.83 -33.73
CA ALA A 41 -50.77 -38.85 -33.30
C ALA A 41 -51.12 -37.52 -32.62
N GLU A 42 -51.90 -36.67 -33.31
CA GLU A 42 -52.36 -35.39 -32.78
C GLU A 42 -53.25 -35.55 -31.53
N ILE A 43 -52.94 -34.79 -30.48
CA ILE A 43 -53.78 -33.72 -29.91
C ILE A 43 -52.97 -33.04 -28.76
N ALA A 44 -52.91 -31.70 -28.81
CA ALA A 44 -52.57 -30.74 -27.75
C ALA A 44 -51.14 -30.20 -27.53
N ILE A 45 -50.13 -30.45 -28.39
CA ILE A 45 -48.76 -29.84 -28.23
C ILE A 45 -48.25 -29.16 -29.52
N ASP A 46 -49.13 -28.63 -30.35
CA ASP A 46 -48.72 -27.87 -31.56
C ASP A 46 -48.06 -26.51 -31.24
N LYS A 47 -47.96 -26.14 -29.97
CA LYS A 47 -47.34 -24.88 -29.51
C LYS A 47 -45.87 -24.97 -29.09
N PHE A 48 -45.31 -26.17 -28.91
CA PHE A 48 -43.98 -26.32 -28.28
C PHE A 48 -42.95 -27.08 -29.12
N LEU A 49 -43.35 -27.67 -30.25
CA LEU A 49 -42.43 -28.31 -31.19
C LEU A 49 -41.95 -27.30 -32.25
N PRO A 50 -40.67 -27.30 -32.63
CA PRO A 50 -40.17 -26.57 -33.77
C PRO A 50 -40.93 -26.91 -35.05
N ALA A 51 -41.17 -25.92 -35.91
CA ALA A 51 -41.88 -26.11 -37.17
C ALA A 51 -41.16 -27.06 -38.16
N ASP A 52 -39.88 -27.29 -37.93
CA ASP A 52 -39.06 -28.23 -38.69
C ASP A 52 -38.94 -29.52 -37.86
N ASN A 53 -39.35 -30.68 -38.40
CA ASN A 53 -39.37 -32.05 -37.83
C ASN A 53 -38.02 -32.60 -37.26
N ALA A 54 -37.15 -31.76 -36.71
CA ALA A 54 -35.86 -32.10 -36.14
C ALA A 54 -36.01 -32.66 -34.71
N PRO A 55 -35.22 -33.68 -34.33
CA PRO A 55 -35.29 -34.24 -33.00
C PRO A 55 -34.81 -33.22 -31.94
N PRO A 56 -35.33 -33.26 -30.70
CA PRO A 56 -34.89 -32.35 -29.64
C PRO A 56 -33.40 -32.48 -29.33
N ILE A 57 -32.78 -31.38 -28.93
CA ILE A 57 -31.38 -31.34 -28.50
C ILE A 57 -31.31 -31.77 -27.03
N ILE A 58 -30.45 -32.75 -26.72
CA ILE A 58 -30.45 -33.40 -25.40
C ILE A 58 -29.33 -32.83 -24.53
N LEU A 59 -29.67 -32.42 -23.32
CA LEU A 59 -28.74 -31.97 -22.28
C LEU A 59 -28.87 -32.89 -21.05
N THR A 60 -27.97 -33.87 -20.96
CA THR A 60 -27.94 -34.84 -19.85
C THR A 60 -26.51 -35.30 -19.55
N GLY A 61 -26.27 -35.80 -18.34
CA GLY A 61 -24.95 -36.28 -17.87
C GLY A 61 -23.82 -35.28 -18.17
N GLU A 62 -22.78 -35.76 -18.86
CA GLU A 62 -21.58 -34.97 -19.21
C GLU A 62 -21.90 -33.65 -19.93
N THR A 63 -22.96 -33.61 -20.77
CA THR A 63 -23.33 -32.39 -21.50
C THR A 63 -23.95 -31.32 -20.61
N LEU A 64 -24.67 -31.73 -19.56
CA LEU A 64 -25.29 -30.83 -18.59
C LEU A 64 -24.26 -30.38 -17.53
N GLU A 65 -23.31 -31.24 -17.17
CA GLU A 65 -22.20 -30.89 -16.26
C GLU A 65 -21.19 -29.93 -16.91
N ASN A 66 -21.07 -29.96 -18.25
CA ASN A 66 -20.05 -29.21 -18.99
C ASN A 66 -20.64 -28.31 -20.09
N VAL A 67 -21.81 -27.70 -19.86
CA VAL A 67 -22.56 -26.91 -20.88
C VAL A 67 -21.67 -25.93 -21.65
N ALA A 68 -20.76 -25.23 -20.97
CA ALA A 68 -19.86 -24.24 -21.59
C ALA A 68 -18.93 -24.82 -22.69
N ARG A 69 -18.71 -26.15 -22.72
CA ARG A 69 -17.88 -26.84 -23.73
C ARG A 69 -18.69 -27.33 -24.93
N TYR A 70 -20.01 -27.25 -24.87
CA TYR A 70 -20.90 -27.75 -25.91
C TYR A 70 -21.58 -26.60 -26.66
N ARG A 71 -21.76 -26.80 -27.95
CA ARG A 71 -22.73 -26.05 -28.76
C ARG A 71 -24.08 -26.69 -28.51
N ILE A 72 -24.96 -25.99 -27.81
CA ILE A 72 -26.27 -26.50 -27.37
C ILE A 72 -27.43 -25.98 -28.22
N ALA A 73 -27.24 -24.97 -29.06
CA ALA A 73 -28.23 -24.54 -30.05
C ALA A 73 -27.56 -23.98 -31.32
N PRO A 74 -28.25 -23.98 -32.48
CA PRO A 74 -27.75 -23.38 -33.71
C PRO A 74 -27.51 -21.87 -33.55
N PRO A 75 -26.43 -21.30 -34.14
CA PRO A 75 -26.09 -19.88 -33.91
C PRO A 75 -27.18 -18.88 -34.34
N THR A 76 -27.95 -19.21 -35.36
CA THR A 76 -28.96 -18.35 -36.00
C THR A 76 -30.36 -18.47 -35.39
N VAL A 77 -30.54 -19.38 -34.42
CA VAL A 77 -31.86 -19.63 -33.81
C VAL A 77 -32.43 -18.37 -33.16
N GLN A 78 -33.75 -18.19 -33.27
CA GLN A 78 -34.47 -17.04 -32.71
C GLN A 78 -35.29 -17.41 -31.48
N GLN A 79 -35.83 -18.64 -31.43
CA GLN A 79 -36.66 -19.12 -30.32
C GLN A 79 -36.12 -20.44 -29.74
N VAL A 80 -36.03 -20.52 -28.42
CA VAL A 80 -35.56 -21.70 -27.70
C VAL A 80 -36.58 -22.06 -26.62
N THR A 81 -37.05 -23.29 -26.64
CA THR A 81 -37.85 -23.85 -25.55
C THR A 81 -36.97 -24.82 -24.77
N LEU A 82 -36.76 -24.55 -23.47
CA LEU A 82 -36.04 -25.41 -22.54
C LEU A 82 -37.04 -26.24 -21.74
N TRP A 83 -37.14 -27.51 -22.08
CA TRP A 83 -38.01 -28.48 -21.43
C TRP A 83 -37.25 -29.22 -20.33
N THR A 84 -37.70 -29.05 -19.10
CA THR A 84 -37.14 -29.77 -17.95
C THR A 84 -37.69 -31.21 -17.89
N ALA A 85 -36.78 -32.18 -17.76
CA ALA A 85 -37.06 -33.61 -17.68
C ALA A 85 -36.14 -34.25 -16.62
N ASN A 86 -36.50 -34.06 -15.35
CA ASN A 86 -35.59 -34.26 -14.22
C ASN A 86 -36.32 -34.83 -12.98
N ASN A 87 -37.13 -35.87 -13.17
CA ASN A 87 -37.89 -36.57 -12.12
C ASN A 87 -38.79 -35.63 -11.29
N GLY A 88 -39.42 -34.65 -11.92
CA GLY A 88 -40.29 -33.65 -11.29
C GLY A 88 -39.53 -32.61 -10.45
N GLN A 89 -38.19 -32.57 -10.50
CA GLN A 89 -37.38 -31.57 -9.81
C GLN A 89 -36.94 -30.46 -10.77
N PRO A 90 -36.93 -29.18 -10.36
CA PRO A 90 -36.41 -28.11 -11.20
C PRO A 90 -34.92 -28.30 -11.47
N LEU A 91 -34.43 -27.81 -12.62
CA LEU A 91 -33.00 -27.67 -12.84
C LEU A 91 -32.43 -26.72 -11.78
N ASP A 92 -31.26 -27.04 -11.23
CA ASP A 92 -30.63 -26.14 -10.28
C ASP A 92 -30.28 -24.79 -10.93
N GLY A 93 -30.27 -23.73 -10.11
CA GLY A 93 -30.05 -22.36 -10.61
C GLY A 93 -28.69 -22.15 -11.28
N THR A 94 -27.68 -22.95 -10.96
CA THR A 94 -26.35 -22.86 -11.59
C THR A 94 -26.40 -23.47 -12.99
N THR A 95 -26.97 -24.66 -13.13
CA THR A 95 -27.17 -25.36 -14.40
C THR A 95 -28.00 -24.50 -15.35
N LEU A 96 -29.07 -23.89 -14.84
CA LEU A 96 -29.88 -22.94 -15.62
C LEU A 96 -29.07 -21.71 -16.05
N THR A 97 -28.29 -21.13 -15.13
CA THR A 97 -27.39 -20.00 -15.44
C THR A 97 -26.35 -20.38 -16.51
N ALA A 98 -25.81 -21.59 -16.47
CA ALA A 98 -24.83 -22.10 -17.44
C ALA A 98 -25.44 -22.24 -18.85
N ILE A 99 -26.67 -22.77 -18.93
CA ILE A 99 -27.43 -22.86 -20.19
C ILE A 99 -27.71 -21.47 -20.75
N CYS A 100 -28.24 -20.57 -19.93
CA CYS A 100 -28.54 -19.19 -20.34
C CYS A 100 -27.30 -18.44 -20.81
N SER A 101 -26.18 -18.56 -20.09
CA SER A 101 -24.91 -17.95 -20.47
C SER A 101 -24.38 -18.49 -21.81
N ASN A 102 -24.50 -19.79 -22.05
CA ASN A 102 -24.11 -20.40 -23.32
C ASN A 102 -24.99 -19.88 -24.47
N LEU A 103 -26.32 -19.86 -24.30
CA LEU A 103 -27.26 -19.34 -25.30
C LEU A 103 -27.00 -17.86 -25.60
N ALA A 104 -26.79 -17.03 -24.58
CA ALA A 104 -26.49 -15.62 -24.73
C ALA A 104 -25.21 -15.38 -25.56
N THR A 105 -24.18 -16.22 -25.35
CA THR A 105 -22.86 -16.08 -25.97
C THR A 105 -22.81 -16.64 -27.40
N HIS A 106 -23.54 -17.71 -27.68
CA HIS A 106 -23.34 -18.52 -28.90
C HIS A 106 -24.53 -18.54 -29.86
N THR A 107 -25.63 -17.86 -29.53
CA THR A 107 -26.84 -17.83 -30.36
C THR A 107 -27.43 -16.43 -30.47
N THR A 108 -28.32 -16.22 -31.45
CA THR A 108 -29.13 -15.01 -31.63
C THR A 108 -30.53 -15.12 -31.02
N ALA A 109 -30.77 -16.08 -30.10
CA ALA A 109 -32.08 -16.33 -29.53
C ALA A 109 -32.65 -15.07 -28.86
N LYS A 110 -33.87 -14.69 -29.23
CA LYS A 110 -34.63 -13.57 -28.67
C LYS A 110 -35.70 -14.04 -27.70
N THR A 111 -36.27 -15.22 -27.95
CA THR A 111 -37.29 -15.81 -27.09
C THR A 111 -36.72 -17.09 -26.47
N VAL A 112 -36.63 -17.13 -25.14
CA VAL A 112 -36.19 -18.33 -24.40
C VAL A 112 -37.20 -18.65 -23.31
N GLN A 113 -37.90 -19.77 -23.43
CA GLN A 113 -38.95 -20.19 -22.50
C GLN A 113 -38.55 -21.44 -21.74
N LEU A 114 -38.75 -21.45 -20.43
CA LEU A 114 -38.57 -22.61 -19.57
C LEU A 114 -39.92 -23.28 -19.33
N VAL A 115 -40.03 -24.57 -19.61
CA VAL A 115 -41.25 -25.36 -19.41
C VAL A 115 -41.00 -26.57 -18.51
N ASP A 116 -42.03 -26.96 -17.74
CA ASP A 116 -42.00 -28.15 -16.89
C ASP A 116 -42.17 -29.46 -17.69
N GLU A 117 -42.11 -30.60 -17.01
CA GLU A 117 -42.30 -31.94 -17.60
C GLU A 117 -43.66 -32.09 -18.32
N THR A 118 -44.68 -31.33 -17.91
CA THR A 118 -46.01 -31.36 -18.54
C THR A 118 -46.13 -30.41 -19.74
N GLY A 119 -45.09 -29.61 -20.01
CA GLY A 119 -45.05 -28.58 -21.05
C GLY A 119 -45.67 -27.25 -20.62
N GLN A 120 -45.98 -27.07 -19.33
CA GLN A 120 -46.46 -25.80 -18.81
C GLN A 120 -45.32 -24.79 -18.68
N LEU A 121 -45.54 -23.55 -19.10
CA LEU A 121 -44.57 -22.47 -18.97
C LEU A 121 -44.28 -22.19 -17.48
N LEU A 122 -43.02 -22.37 -17.10
CA LEU A 122 -42.50 -22.04 -15.78
C LEU A 122 -42.01 -20.58 -15.73
N GLU A 123 -41.19 -20.19 -16.71
CA GLU A 123 -40.56 -18.86 -16.74
C GLU A 123 -40.22 -18.42 -18.16
N ASP A 124 -40.30 -17.12 -18.43
CA ASP A 124 -39.76 -16.49 -19.64
C ASP A 124 -38.36 -15.92 -19.35
N LEU A 125 -37.34 -16.57 -19.88
CA LEU A 125 -35.92 -16.25 -19.65
C LEU A 125 -35.37 -15.24 -20.67
N SER A 126 -36.19 -14.79 -21.63
CA SER A 126 -35.77 -13.88 -22.71
C SER A 126 -35.09 -12.61 -22.18
N GLY A 127 -35.70 -11.97 -21.17
CA GLY A 127 -35.13 -10.77 -20.55
C GLY A 127 -33.82 -11.03 -19.80
N TYR A 128 -33.62 -12.24 -19.27
CA TYR A 128 -32.36 -12.62 -18.62
C TYR A 128 -31.24 -12.84 -19.65
N ILE A 129 -31.54 -13.47 -20.78
CA ILE A 129 -30.61 -13.63 -21.91
C ILE A 129 -30.16 -12.27 -22.45
N ASP A 130 -31.07 -11.31 -22.60
CA ASP A 130 -30.73 -9.97 -23.08
C ASP A 130 -29.85 -9.21 -22.08
N ARG A 131 -30.11 -9.31 -20.77
CA ARG A 131 -29.22 -8.75 -19.74
C ARG A 131 -27.84 -9.40 -19.75
N LEU A 132 -27.74 -10.72 -19.93
CA LEU A 132 -26.45 -11.40 -20.06
C LEU A 132 -25.64 -10.91 -21.27
N ARG A 133 -26.25 -10.31 -22.30
CA ARG A 133 -25.56 -9.74 -23.46
C ARG A 133 -25.21 -8.25 -23.29
N THR A 134 -25.94 -7.51 -22.45
CA THR A 134 -25.93 -6.03 -22.45
C THR A 134 -25.56 -5.38 -21.12
N ASP A 135 -25.71 -6.07 -19.99
CA ASP A 135 -25.46 -5.54 -18.65
C ASP A 135 -24.25 -6.21 -17.99
N ASP A 136 -23.18 -5.44 -17.80
CA ASP A 136 -21.90 -5.89 -17.23
C ASP A 136 -22.08 -6.45 -15.80
N SER A 137 -22.99 -5.89 -14.99
CA SER A 137 -23.26 -6.36 -13.63
C SER A 137 -23.87 -7.77 -13.62
N THR A 138 -24.83 -8.02 -14.53
CA THR A 138 -25.43 -9.35 -14.71
C THR A 138 -24.41 -10.36 -15.22
N GLN A 139 -23.49 -9.94 -16.12
CA GLN A 139 -22.40 -10.79 -16.59
C GLN A 139 -21.44 -11.18 -15.45
N GLU A 140 -21.00 -10.22 -14.64
CA GLU A 140 -20.13 -10.48 -13.50
C GLU A 140 -20.80 -11.41 -12.48
N THR A 141 -22.08 -11.18 -12.17
CA THR A 141 -22.84 -12.03 -11.24
C THR A 141 -22.94 -13.47 -11.77
N ALA A 142 -23.28 -13.66 -13.05
CA ALA A 142 -23.35 -14.98 -13.66
C ALA A 142 -21.99 -15.69 -13.67
N GLN A 143 -20.90 -14.97 -13.98
CA GLN A 143 -19.54 -15.53 -13.93
C GLN A 143 -19.13 -15.94 -12.50
N GLN A 144 -19.53 -15.16 -11.49
CA GLN A 144 -19.26 -15.50 -10.09
C GLN A 144 -20.04 -16.76 -9.66
N ILE A 145 -21.31 -16.89 -10.06
CA ILE A 145 -22.12 -18.09 -9.80
C ILE A 145 -21.45 -19.33 -10.41
N LEU A 146 -21.06 -19.25 -11.69
CA LEU A 146 -20.43 -20.36 -12.40
C LEU A 146 -19.06 -20.72 -11.81
N LYS A 147 -18.23 -19.74 -11.45
CA LYS A 147 -16.94 -19.97 -10.76
C LYS A 147 -17.11 -20.65 -9.41
N LYS A 148 -18.08 -20.22 -8.61
CA LYS A 148 -18.38 -20.84 -7.30
C LYS A 148 -18.83 -22.29 -7.45
N ALA A 149 -19.61 -22.60 -8.47
CA ALA A 149 -20.06 -23.96 -8.72
C ALA A 149 -18.93 -24.88 -9.19
N GLU A 150 -18.01 -24.40 -10.04
CA GLU A 150 -16.80 -25.16 -10.43
C GLU A 150 -15.92 -25.51 -9.22
N GLN A 151 -15.90 -24.65 -8.19
CA GLN A 151 -15.16 -24.90 -6.94
C GLN A 151 -15.87 -25.88 -6.00
N ASN A 152 -17.17 -26.11 -6.16
CA ASN A 152 -18.01 -26.93 -5.29
C ASN A 152 -18.35 -28.32 -5.86
N VAL A 153 -17.76 -28.71 -7.00
CA VAL A 153 -17.89 -30.08 -7.50
C VAL A 153 -17.14 -31.03 -6.56
N PRO A 154 -17.77 -32.10 -6.05
CA PRO A 154 -17.08 -33.09 -5.23
C PRO A 154 -15.86 -33.63 -5.99
N LEU A 155 -14.68 -33.47 -5.42
CA LEU A 155 -13.46 -34.06 -5.98
C LEU A 155 -13.64 -35.58 -6.03
N ALA A 156 -13.31 -36.18 -7.18
CA ALA A 156 -13.23 -37.63 -7.30
C ALA A 156 -12.28 -38.19 -6.23
N PRO A 157 -12.50 -39.42 -5.71
CA PRO A 157 -11.58 -40.03 -4.77
C PRO A 157 -10.15 -40.09 -5.33
N LEU A 158 -9.15 -39.96 -4.45
CA LEU A 158 -7.76 -40.16 -4.84
C LEU A 158 -7.58 -41.58 -5.42
N SER A 159 -6.83 -41.67 -6.51
CA SER A 159 -6.43 -42.97 -7.08
C SER A 159 -5.41 -43.67 -6.18
N ASP A 160 -5.24 -44.99 -6.34
CA ASP A 160 -4.27 -45.80 -5.58
C ASP A 160 -2.82 -45.26 -5.66
N ARG A 161 -2.51 -44.54 -6.74
CA ARG A 161 -1.23 -43.85 -6.97
C ARG A 161 -1.50 -42.42 -7.40
N PRO A 162 -1.80 -41.52 -6.44
CA PRO A 162 -2.28 -40.19 -6.76
C PRO A 162 -1.19 -39.39 -7.47
N THR A 163 -1.56 -38.82 -8.60
CA THR A 163 -0.74 -37.91 -9.39
C THR A 163 -0.54 -36.58 -8.68
N GLN A 164 0.48 -35.82 -9.05
CA GLN A 164 0.69 -34.47 -8.51
C GLN A 164 -0.50 -33.54 -8.74
N ARG A 165 -1.24 -33.72 -9.84
CA ARG A 165 -2.44 -32.94 -10.13
C ARG A 165 -3.57 -33.27 -9.17
N GLU A 166 -3.79 -34.55 -8.89
CA GLU A 166 -4.78 -34.99 -7.90
C GLU A 166 -4.41 -34.47 -6.51
N LEU A 167 -3.16 -34.69 -6.07
CA LEU A 167 -2.68 -34.21 -4.78
C LEU A 167 -2.82 -32.68 -4.64
N LEU A 168 -2.51 -31.92 -5.68
CA LEU A 168 -2.67 -30.47 -5.68
C LEU A 168 -4.13 -30.04 -5.52
N SER A 169 -5.05 -30.63 -6.30
CA SER A 169 -6.47 -30.31 -6.20
C SER A 169 -7.04 -30.67 -4.83
N HIS A 170 -6.67 -31.84 -4.29
CA HIS A 170 -7.11 -32.29 -2.97
C HIS A 170 -6.49 -31.45 -1.85
N PHE A 171 -5.22 -31.06 -1.95
CA PHE A 171 -4.58 -30.17 -0.98
C PHE A 171 -5.30 -28.82 -0.91
N LEU A 172 -5.59 -28.22 -2.07
CA LEU A 172 -6.28 -26.92 -2.13
C LEU A 172 -7.71 -26.99 -1.59
N ALA A 173 -8.40 -28.12 -1.75
CA ALA A 173 -9.73 -28.32 -1.17
C ALA A 173 -9.70 -28.67 0.33
N TRP A 174 -8.67 -29.38 0.78
CA TRP A 174 -8.43 -29.71 2.20
C TRP A 174 -8.06 -28.47 3.01
N GLN A 175 -7.26 -27.57 2.42
CA GLN A 175 -6.78 -26.36 3.06
C GLN A 175 -7.91 -25.32 3.18
N LYS A 176 -8.52 -25.26 4.36
CA LYS A 176 -9.66 -24.36 4.66
C LYS A 176 -9.31 -22.88 4.60
N GLU A 177 -8.11 -22.53 5.06
CA GLU A 177 -7.65 -21.14 5.08
C GLU A 177 -7.07 -20.77 3.71
N PRO A 178 -7.63 -19.77 3.01
CA PRO A 178 -7.18 -19.39 1.67
C PRO A 178 -5.69 -19.08 1.62
N LEU A 179 -5.04 -19.53 0.56
CA LEU A 179 -3.65 -19.22 0.24
C LEU A 179 -3.58 -18.31 -0.97
N LYS A 180 -2.67 -17.33 -0.94
CA LYS A 180 -2.31 -16.49 -2.09
C LYS A 180 -0.81 -16.23 -2.13
N GLN A 181 -0.30 -15.88 -3.30
CA GLN A 181 1.12 -15.57 -3.48
C GLN A 181 1.33 -14.08 -3.76
N ASP A 182 2.21 -13.45 -3.00
CA ASP A 182 2.77 -12.15 -3.34
C ASP A 182 3.87 -12.36 -4.40
N LEU A 183 3.62 -11.98 -5.65
CA LEU A 183 4.56 -12.20 -6.75
C LEU A 183 5.79 -11.28 -6.67
N LEU A 184 5.66 -10.11 -6.04
CA LEU A 184 6.74 -9.15 -5.91
C LEU A 184 7.79 -9.64 -4.91
N PHE A 185 7.36 -10.21 -3.78
CA PHE A 185 8.27 -10.79 -2.79
C PHE A 185 8.45 -12.30 -2.94
N LYS A 186 7.70 -12.94 -3.85
CA LYS A 186 7.61 -14.41 -4.02
C LYS A 186 7.24 -15.13 -2.72
N ARG A 187 6.40 -14.50 -1.89
CA ARG A 187 6.07 -15.01 -0.55
C ARG A 187 4.62 -15.51 -0.49
N THR A 188 4.44 -16.70 0.03
CA THR A 188 3.11 -17.29 0.23
C THR A 188 2.46 -16.65 1.45
N HIS A 189 1.15 -16.42 1.38
CA HIS A 189 0.37 -15.90 2.49
C HIS A 189 -0.88 -16.73 2.70
N ARG A 190 -1.29 -16.86 3.96
CA ARG A 190 -2.49 -17.55 4.40
C ARG A 190 -3.44 -16.58 5.09
N TYR A 191 -4.71 -16.61 4.73
CA TYR A 191 -5.71 -15.76 5.37
C TYR A 191 -6.19 -16.39 6.68
N ASN A 192 -5.91 -15.74 7.80
CA ASN A 192 -6.21 -16.26 9.15
C ASN A 192 -7.58 -15.80 9.71
N GLY A 193 -8.48 -15.33 8.84
CA GLY A 193 -9.76 -14.74 9.24
C GLY A 193 -9.72 -13.23 9.44
N LYS A 194 -8.54 -12.62 9.65
CA LYS A 194 -8.39 -11.16 9.81
C LYS A 194 -7.49 -10.52 8.75
N PHE A 195 -6.35 -11.14 8.44
CA PHE A 195 -5.36 -10.62 7.49
C PHE A 195 -4.59 -11.75 6.80
N TRP A 196 -3.85 -11.39 5.76
CA TRP A 196 -2.96 -12.30 5.04
C TRP A 196 -1.64 -12.41 5.80
N GLN A 197 -1.51 -13.45 6.60
CA GLN A 197 -0.29 -13.76 7.33
C GLN A 197 0.71 -14.39 6.38
N ALA A 198 1.92 -13.87 6.36
CA ALA A 198 2.98 -14.46 5.57
C ALA A 198 3.35 -15.84 6.11
N LEU A 199 3.56 -16.78 5.19
CA LEU A 199 3.89 -18.17 5.45
C LEU A 199 5.29 -18.42 4.88
N GLU A 200 6.22 -18.82 5.73
CA GLU A 200 7.56 -19.23 5.30
C GLU A 200 7.50 -20.54 4.49
N ASP A 201 8.50 -20.78 3.65
CA ASP A 201 8.55 -21.98 2.80
C ASP A 201 8.50 -23.27 3.64
N GLU A 202 9.20 -23.31 4.77
CA GLU A 202 9.16 -24.41 5.75
C GLU A 202 7.76 -24.62 6.35
N GLU A 203 7.00 -23.54 6.58
CA GLU A 203 5.65 -23.66 7.11
C GLU A 203 4.68 -24.22 6.06
N LEU A 204 4.88 -23.89 4.78
CA LEU A 204 4.13 -24.49 3.68
C LEU A 204 4.46 -25.98 3.52
N ASP A 205 5.73 -26.36 3.63
CA ASP A 205 6.16 -27.76 3.59
C ASP A 205 5.52 -28.56 4.74
N ARG A 206 5.46 -27.99 5.96
CA ARG A 206 4.76 -28.61 7.10
C ARG A 206 3.25 -28.75 6.89
N LEU A 207 2.60 -27.79 6.24
CA LEU A 207 1.18 -27.93 5.88
C LEU A 207 0.96 -29.07 4.89
N VAL A 208 1.86 -29.20 3.90
CA VAL A 208 1.81 -30.30 2.93
C VAL A 208 2.07 -31.65 3.61
N LEU A 209 3.02 -31.72 4.55
CA LEU A 209 3.26 -32.92 5.34
C LEU A 209 2.00 -33.31 6.13
N LYS A 210 1.40 -32.36 6.84
CA LYS A 210 0.17 -32.58 7.61
C LYS A 210 -0.98 -33.10 6.73
N PHE A 211 -1.12 -32.56 5.51
CA PHE A 211 -2.08 -33.07 4.52
C PHE A 211 -1.83 -34.54 4.15
N HIS A 212 -0.57 -34.95 3.99
CA HIS A 212 -0.24 -36.35 3.72
C HIS A 212 -0.55 -37.24 4.92
N GLU A 213 -0.21 -36.81 6.14
CA GLU A 213 -0.49 -37.56 7.37
C GLU A 213 -2.01 -37.77 7.59
N GLU A 214 -2.82 -36.73 7.40
CA GLU A 214 -4.27 -36.81 7.59
C GLU A 214 -4.98 -37.71 6.55
N LEU A 215 -4.39 -37.88 5.37
CA LEU A 215 -4.91 -38.74 4.31
C LEU A 215 -4.22 -40.11 4.23
N ASP A 216 -3.35 -40.44 5.18
CA ASP A 216 -2.57 -41.69 5.21
C ASP A 216 -1.78 -41.94 3.90
N LEU A 217 -1.16 -40.88 3.38
CA LEU A 217 -0.40 -40.91 2.13
C LEU A 217 1.11 -41.02 2.40
N ASP A 218 1.80 -41.86 1.62
CA ASP A 218 3.26 -41.91 1.63
C ASP A 218 3.89 -40.57 1.24
N PHE A 219 4.94 -40.18 1.99
CA PHE A 219 5.67 -38.94 1.76
C PHE A 219 7.19 -39.13 1.78
N THR A 220 7.87 -38.21 1.08
CA THR A 220 9.32 -38.01 1.12
C THR A 220 9.55 -36.51 1.04
N ASP A 221 10.72 -36.03 1.46
CA ASP A 221 11.14 -34.62 1.33
C ASP A 221 10.86 -34.06 -0.08
N ASN A 222 11.33 -34.76 -1.12
CA ASN A 222 11.09 -34.38 -2.52
C ASN A 222 9.60 -34.29 -2.91
N ARG A 223 8.74 -35.18 -2.38
CA ARG A 223 7.29 -35.14 -2.66
C ARG A 223 6.64 -33.93 -2.02
N ILE A 224 7.01 -33.63 -0.78
CA ILE A 224 6.50 -32.50 -0.01
C ILE A 224 6.87 -31.19 -0.70
N SER A 225 8.18 -30.93 -0.88
CA SER A 225 8.64 -29.68 -1.46
C SER A 225 8.22 -29.52 -2.94
N SER A 226 8.08 -30.62 -3.69
CA SER A 226 7.53 -30.55 -5.05
C SER A 226 6.08 -30.13 -5.07
N LEU A 227 5.24 -30.64 -4.16
CA LEU A 227 3.84 -30.26 -4.05
C LEU A 227 3.70 -28.82 -3.55
N ALA A 228 4.45 -28.41 -2.52
CA ALA A 228 4.48 -27.03 -2.04
C ALA A 228 4.82 -26.05 -3.17
N ARG A 229 5.85 -26.36 -3.97
CA ARG A 229 6.21 -25.56 -5.16
C ARG A 229 5.13 -25.54 -6.24
N LEU A 230 4.30 -26.58 -6.36
CA LEU A 230 3.14 -26.57 -7.26
C LEU A 230 2.00 -25.73 -6.70
N VAL A 231 1.78 -25.78 -5.38
CA VAL A 231 0.81 -24.93 -4.68
C VAL A 231 1.11 -23.47 -4.94
N THR A 232 2.36 -23.02 -4.74
CA THR A 232 2.72 -21.61 -4.97
C THR A 232 2.44 -21.15 -6.40
N LYS A 233 2.61 -22.02 -7.40
CA LYS A 233 2.31 -21.71 -8.81
C LYS A 233 0.82 -21.69 -9.14
N LYS A 234 -0.02 -22.36 -8.35
CA LYS A 234 -1.44 -22.59 -8.64
C LYS A 234 -2.36 -21.62 -7.91
N ILE A 235 -1.99 -21.19 -6.71
CA ILE A 235 -2.75 -20.23 -5.90
C ILE A 235 -2.82 -18.86 -6.56
N ASP A 236 -3.85 -18.09 -6.23
CA ASP A 236 -4.07 -16.77 -6.80
C ASP A 236 -3.03 -15.75 -6.33
N GLU A 237 -2.82 -14.70 -7.12
CA GLU A 237 -2.00 -13.56 -6.73
C GLU A 237 -2.65 -12.79 -5.57
N LEU A 238 -1.83 -12.42 -4.59
CA LEU A 238 -2.21 -11.50 -3.53
C LEU A 238 -1.96 -10.07 -4.00
N PRO A 239 -3.00 -9.23 -4.13
CA PRO A 239 -2.82 -7.84 -4.53
C PRO A 239 -1.94 -7.07 -3.54
N PRO A 240 -1.37 -5.93 -3.98
CA PRO A 240 -0.66 -5.02 -3.09
C PRO A 240 -1.49 -4.67 -1.84
N GLN A 241 -0.80 -4.41 -0.74
CA GLN A 241 -1.45 -4.00 0.51
C GLN A 241 -2.23 -2.70 0.31
N ARG A 242 -3.43 -2.65 0.87
CA ARG A 242 -4.26 -1.43 0.86
C ARG A 242 -3.67 -0.37 1.79
N ALA A 243 -3.16 0.69 1.19
CA ALA A 243 -2.52 1.83 1.87
C ALA A 243 -3.49 2.69 2.69
N ASP A 244 -4.78 2.56 2.46
CA ASP A 244 -5.85 3.32 3.09
C ASP A 244 -6.47 2.63 4.31
N ILE A 245 -6.14 1.35 4.54
CA ILE A 245 -6.77 0.56 5.61
C ILE A 245 -5.79 0.25 6.74
N ILE A 246 -6.28 0.36 7.97
CA ILE A 246 -5.61 -0.08 9.20
C ILE A 246 -6.47 -1.18 9.81
N GLY A 247 -5.86 -2.32 10.12
CA GLY A 247 -6.54 -3.39 10.86
C GLY A 247 -6.25 -3.31 12.36
N PHE A 248 -7.24 -3.55 13.20
CA PHE A 248 -7.14 -3.66 14.66
C PHE A 248 -7.51 -5.07 15.12
N GLN A 249 -7.58 -5.35 16.42
CA GLN A 249 -8.02 -6.68 16.87
C GLN A 249 -9.50 -6.97 16.58
N ASN A 250 -10.35 -5.94 16.56
CA ASN A 250 -11.80 -6.04 16.46
C ASN A 250 -12.36 -5.63 15.09
N VAL A 251 -11.77 -4.64 14.41
CA VAL A 251 -12.28 -4.08 13.14
C VAL A 251 -11.16 -3.62 12.20
N ALA A 252 -11.49 -3.38 10.94
CA ALA A 252 -10.66 -2.61 10.03
C ALA A 252 -11.24 -1.18 9.88
N LEU A 253 -10.35 -0.21 9.68
CA LEU A 253 -10.65 1.21 9.54
C LEU A 253 -10.07 1.75 8.24
N ASN A 254 -10.89 2.44 7.44
CA ASN A 254 -10.39 3.29 6.37
C ASN A 254 -9.94 4.63 6.94
N LYS A 255 -8.63 4.86 6.97
CA LYS A 255 -8.05 6.08 7.55
C LYS A 255 -8.32 7.34 6.72
N GLN A 256 -8.77 7.18 5.47
CA GLN A 256 -9.10 8.27 4.56
C GLN A 256 -10.49 8.86 4.84
N THR A 257 -11.44 8.02 5.26
CA THR A 257 -12.85 8.38 5.49
C THR A 257 -13.24 8.31 6.97
N GLY A 258 -12.49 7.56 7.78
CA GLY A 258 -12.83 7.26 9.17
C GLY A 258 -13.84 6.12 9.34
N GLU A 259 -14.25 5.45 8.26
CA GLU A 259 -15.24 4.37 8.28
C GLU A 259 -14.64 3.05 8.77
N VAL A 260 -15.43 2.31 9.56
CA VAL A 260 -15.07 1.00 10.12
C VAL A 260 -15.89 -0.11 9.50
N PHE A 261 -15.29 -1.28 9.32
CA PHE A 261 -15.93 -2.46 8.73
C PHE A 261 -15.33 -3.78 9.24
N PRO A 262 -16.06 -4.90 9.14
CA PRO A 262 -15.55 -6.22 9.52
C PRO A 262 -14.37 -6.65 8.63
N PHE A 263 -13.59 -7.63 9.10
CA PHE A 263 -12.52 -8.20 8.30
C PHE A 263 -13.05 -8.96 7.09
N ALA A 264 -12.37 -8.79 5.96
CA ALA A 264 -12.62 -9.55 4.75
C ALA A 264 -11.30 -9.78 3.98
N PRO A 265 -11.17 -10.90 3.26
CA PRO A 265 -9.94 -11.24 2.52
C PRO A 265 -9.54 -10.20 1.46
N ASP A 266 -10.50 -9.50 0.88
CA ASP A 266 -10.33 -8.47 -0.15
C ASP A 266 -9.77 -7.14 0.38
N LEU A 267 -9.72 -6.96 1.71
CA LEU A 267 -9.01 -5.85 2.34
C LEU A 267 -7.50 -5.91 2.15
N ASN A 268 -6.96 -7.09 1.78
CA ASN A 268 -5.55 -7.33 1.50
C ASN A 268 -4.58 -6.87 2.62
N LEU A 269 -5.03 -6.87 3.87
CA LEU A 269 -4.21 -6.53 5.03
C LEU A 269 -3.05 -7.51 5.18
N ARG A 270 -1.87 -7.02 5.51
CA ARG A 270 -0.68 -7.85 5.84
C ARG A 270 -0.44 -8.00 7.34
N GLY A 271 -1.19 -7.26 8.14
CA GLY A 271 -1.11 -7.28 9.59
C GLY A 271 -2.18 -6.39 10.20
N ILE A 272 -2.30 -6.49 11.52
CA ILE A 272 -3.20 -5.71 12.35
C ILE A 272 -2.46 -5.18 13.58
N GLU A 273 -2.99 -4.13 14.19
CA GLU A 273 -2.55 -3.63 15.48
C GLU A 273 -2.92 -4.61 16.61
N ASN A 274 -2.09 -4.65 17.66
CA ASN A 274 -2.26 -5.55 18.80
C ASN A 274 -3.23 -5.00 19.88
N PHE A 275 -4.10 -4.06 19.53
CA PHE A 275 -5.11 -3.49 20.42
C PHE A 275 -6.43 -3.31 19.66
N GLU A 276 -7.52 -3.14 20.41
CA GLU A 276 -8.84 -2.87 19.86
C GLU A 276 -9.05 -1.38 19.60
N LEU A 277 -9.72 -1.06 18.49
CA LEU A 277 -10.13 0.31 18.20
C LEU A 277 -11.38 0.64 19.02
N ASN A 278 -11.27 1.62 19.92
CA ASN A 278 -12.40 2.14 20.69
C ASN A 278 -13.20 3.16 19.84
N GLN A 279 -14.22 2.67 19.15
CA GLN A 279 -15.08 3.50 18.27
C GLN A 279 -15.94 4.51 19.03
N ASN A 280 -16.13 4.32 20.34
CA ASN A 280 -16.90 5.25 21.18
C ASN A 280 -16.06 6.42 21.69
N SER A 281 -14.74 6.43 21.44
CA SER A 281 -13.87 7.52 21.87
C SER A 281 -13.99 8.71 20.92
N THR A 282 -15.01 9.56 21.12
CA THR A 282 -15.14 10.83 20.40
C THR A 282 -14.30 11.95 21.04
N GLU A 283 -14.13 11.89 22.36
CA GLU A 283 -13.28 12.81 23.10
C GLU A 283 -11.80 12.41 23.03
N THR A 284 -10.94 13.42 23.07
CA THR A 284 -9.48 13.30 22.86
C THR A 284 -8.66 14.06 23.90
N PRO A 285 -8.96 13.95 25.22
CA PRO A 285 -8.33 14.78 26.25
C PRO A 285 -6.81 14.63 26.33
N HIS A 286 -6.27 13.42 26.17
CA HIS A 286 -4.82 13.20 26.22
C HIS A 286 -4.13 13.79 24.99
N PHE A 287 -4.67 13.57 23.78
CA PHE A 287 -4.19 14.22 22.57
C PHE A 287 -4.24 15.75 22.69
N ASN A 288 -5.33 16.31 23.20
CA ASN A 288 -5.49 17.76 23.37
C ASN A 288 -4.50 18.32 24.39
N ASN A 289 -4.28 17.62 25.50
CA ASN A 289 -3.30 18.01 26.50
C ASN A 289 -1.88 18.01 25.93
N TRP A 290 -1.53 17.01 25.12
CA TRP A 290 -0.26 16.99 24.42
C TRP A 290 -0.14 18.14 23.42
N LEU A 291 -1.15 18.36 22.58
CA LEU A 291 -1.16 19.42 21.57
C LEU A 291 -1.02 20.79 22.23
N HIS A 292 -1.81 21.06 23.28
CA HIS A 292 -1.74 22.27 24.09
C HIS A 292 -0.33 22.48 24.69
N PHE A 293 0.29 21.42 25.22
CA PHE A 293 1.64 21.51 25.78
C PHE A 293 2.69 21.87 24.72
N VAL A 294 2.65 21.24 23.55
CA VAL A 294 3.65 21.45 22.48
C VAL A 294 3.45 22.77 21.72
N THR A 295 2.27 23.40 21.84
CA THR A 295 1.94 24.69 21.23
C THR A 295 1.96 25.84 22.25
N ASP A 296 2.94 25.83 23.15
CA ASP A 296 3.15 26.85 24.18
C ASP A 296 1.93 27.11 25.07
N ASP A 297 1.41 26.05 25.69
CA ASP A 297 0.18 26.08 26.49
C ASP A 297 -1.00 26.70 25.70
N GLY A 298 -1.11 26.30 24.43
CA GLY A 298 -2.19 26.72 23.53
C GLY A 298 -2.03 28.09 22.87
N ASN A 299 -0.96 28.84 23.19
CA ASN A 299 -0.77 30.20 22.70
C ASN A 299 -0.21 30.28 21.26
N ASP A 300 0.34 29.18 20.73
CA ASP A 300 0.93 29.12 19.39
C ASP A 300 -0.03 28.45 18.39
N SER A 301 -0.96 29.24 17.85
CA SER A 301 -1.97 28.76 16.90
C SER A 301 -1.37 28.27 15.59
N ASP A 302 -0.28 28.88 15.13
CA ASP A 302 0.36 28.55 13.86
C ASP A 302 1.06 27.19 13.97
N LYS A 303 1.82 26.96 15.05
CA LYS A 303 2.40 25.65 15.34
C LYS A 303 1.31 24.58 15.52
N ARG A 304 0.18 24.92 16.15
CA ARG A 304 -0.97 23.99 16.26
C ARG A 304 -1.45 23.58 14.87
N ALA A 305 -1.69 24.56 13.99
CA ALA A 305 -2.16 24.32 12.63
C ALA A 305 -1.17 23.45 11.84
N VAL A 306 0.12 23.73 11.93
CA VAL A 306 1.19 22.97 11.24
C VAL A 306 1.29 21.53 11.74
N ILE A 307 1.19 21.31 13.06
CA ILE A 307 1.16 19.96 13.63
C ILE A 307 -0.07 19.19 13.11
N MET A 308 -1.26 19.80 13.16
CA MET A 308 -2.48 19.17 12.68
C MET A 308 -2.42 18.87 11.18
N ALA A 309 -1.93 19.81 10.36
CA ALA A 309 -1.76 19.63 8.92
C ALA A 309 -0.73 18.54 8.59
N SER A 310 0.33 18.41 9.40
CA SER A 310 1.33 17.33 9.27
C SER A 310 0.74 15.96 9.60
N LEU A 311 -0.08 15.87 10.65
CA LEU A 311 -0.83 14.64 10.97
C LEU A 311 -1.81 14.31 9.84
N TYR A 312 -2.51 15.31 9.29
CA TYR A 312 -3.41 15.13 8.15
C TYR A 312 -2.68 14.62 6.89
N MET A 313 -1.54 15.23 6.53
CA MET A 313 -0.71 14.83 5.40
C MET A 313 -0.33 13.35 5.49
N THR A 314 0.17 12.92 6.65
CA THR A 314 0.57 11.52 6.88
C THR A 314 -0.62 10.56 7.00
N LEU A 315 -1.76 10.99 7.55
CA LEU A 315 -2.99 10.19 7.61
C LEU A 315 -3.54 9.92 6.21
N LYS A 316 -3.57 10.94 5.35
CA LYS A 316 -4.13 10.89 3.99
C LYS A 316 -3.14 10.37 2.94
N ASN A 317 -1.90 10.05 3.32
CA ASN A 317 -0.82 9.63 2.42
C ASN A 317 -0.50 10.68 1.33
N ARG A 318 -0.50 11.97 1.69
CA ARG A 318 -0.36 13.09 0.76
C ARG A 318 1.10 13.36 0.39
N ASN A 319 1.79 12.35 -0.12
CA ASN A 319 3.20 12.47 -0.49
C ASN A 319 3.40 13.31 -1.77
N GLU A 320 2.38 13.42 -2.62
CA GLU A 320 2.35 14.22 -3.84
C GLU A 320 2.46 15.73 -3.58
N TRP A 321 2.24 16.17 -2.33
CA TRP A 321 2.49 17.55 -1.92
C TRP A 321 3.97 17.92 -1.93
N GLN A 322 4.84 16.93 -2.15
CA GLN A 322 6.28 17.08 -2.18
C GLN A 322 6.86 17.66 -0.88
N LYS A 323 6.30 17.26 0.26
CA LYS A 323 6.79 17.69 1.58
C LYS A 323 7.29 16.51 2.41
N PHE A 324 8.18 16.80 3.35
CA PHE A 324 8.58 15.91 4.42
C PHE A 324 8.63 16.67 5.74
N ILE A 325 8.46 15.93 6.84
CA ILE A 325 8.36 16.51 8.18
C ILE A 325 9.66 16.28 8.93
N GLU A 326 10.20 17.34 9.52
CA GLU A 326 11.34 17.30 10.42
C GLU A 326 10.93 17.78 11.80
N ILE A 327 11.11 16.90 12.80
CA ILE A 327 10.78 17.18 14.18
C ILE A 327 12.09 17.39 14.95
N THR A 328 12.31 18.61 15.45
CA THR A 328 13.50 18.96 16.24
C THR A 328 13.12 19.39 17.66
N GLY A 329 14.07 19.39 18.58
CA GLY A 329 13.79 19.81 19.96
C GLY A 329 14.68 19.18 21.02
N VAL A 330 14.46 19.52 22.28
CA VAL A 330 15.21 18.94 23.41
C VAL A 330 14.69 17.57 23.84
N GLY A 331 15.45 16.85 24.65
CA GLY A 331 14.99 15.57 25.22
C GLY A 331 13.77 15.75 26.13
N GLY A 332 12.73 14.93 25.92
CA GLY A 332 11.49 14.99 26.69
C GLY A 332 10.53 16.11 26.27
N SER A 333 10.59 16.58 25.02
CA SER A 333 9.71 17.66 24.54
C SER A 333 8.45 17.21 23.80
N GLY A 334 8.18 15.90 23.75
CA GLY A 334 7.01 15.35 23.06
C GLY A 334 7.27 14.91 21.62
N LYS A 335 8.51 14.98 21.10
CA LYS A 335 8.86 14.50 19.75
C LYS A 335 8.46 13.04 19.51
N SER A 336 8.82 12.16 20.45
CA SER A 336 8.49 10.73 20.34
C SER A 336 6.99 10.49 20.33
N ILE A 337 6.20 11.31 21.02
CA ILE A 337 4.74 11.23 20.99
C ILE A 337 4.21 11.63 19.60
N MET A 338 4.72 12.70 19.01
CA MET A 338 4.34 13.12 17.66
C MET A 338 4.53 12.01 16.63
N VAL A 339 5.71 11.38 16.65
CA VAL A 339 6.06 10.25 15.80
C VAL A 339 5.15 9.04 16.05
N GLN A 340 4.88 8.73 17.32
CA GLN A 340 3.98 7.65 17.68
C GLN A 340 2.58 7.88 17.13
N MET A 341 2.07 9.12 17.18
CA MET A 341 0.78 9.44 16.57
C MET A 341 0.80 9.25 15.06
N MET A 342 1.81 9.76 14.35
CA MET A 342 1.94 9.50 12.90
C MET A 342 1.97 7.99 12.58
N THR A 343 2.64 7.21 13.42
CA THR A 343 2.70 5.75 13.29
C THR A 343 1.33 5.11 13.51
N MET A 344 0.62 5.50 14.57
CA MET A 344 -0.73 4.98 14.88
C MET A 344 -1.76 5.37 13.82
N LEU A 345 -1.69 6.61 13.30
CA LEU A 345 -2.54 7.11 12.22
C LEU A 345 -2.29 6.39 10.89
N ASN A 346 -1.14 5.75 10.72
CA ASN A 346 -0.82 4.97 9.52
C ASN A 346 -1.03 3.46 9.72
N GLY A 347 -0.97 2.97 10.96
CA GLY A 347 -0.83 1.56 11.29
C GLY A 347 0.62 1.11 11.16
N SER A 348 1.16 0.45 12.18
CA SER A 348 2.55 0.00 12.29
C SER A 348 3.00 -0.86 11.10
N HIS A 349 2.11 -1.67 10.53
CA HIS A 349 2.40 -2.49 9.34
C HIS A 349 2.55 -1.67 8.05
N ASN A 350 2.05 -0.43 8.01
CA ASN A 350 2.21 0.50 6.89
C ASN A 350 3.38 1.47 7.10
N VAL A 351 4.12 1.34 8.20
CA VAL A 351 5.31 2.16 8.50
C VAL A 351 6.59 1.36 8.25
N ALA A 352 7.63 2.04 7.80
CA ALA A 352 8.98 1.52 7.75
C ALA A 352 9.98 2.56 8.25
N THR A 353 11.08 2.08 8.85
CA THR A 353 12.17 2.93 9.32
C THR A 353 13.27 3.01 8.28
N ILE A 354 13.73 4.22 7.95
CA ILE A 354 14.87 4.44 7.05
C ILE A 354 15.46 5.83 7.31
N ASP A 355 16.78 5.92 7.29
CA ASP A 355 17.50 7.19 7.40
C ASP A 355 17.72 7.84 6.03
N ILE A 356 18.11 9.12 6.01
CA ILE A 356 18.33 9.87 4.75
C ILE A 356 19.32 9.14 3.84
N ASN A 357 20.45 8.65 4.37
CA ASN A 357 21.45 7.90 3.60
C ASN A 357 20.89 6.58 3.05
N GLY A 358 19.95 5.95 3.76
CA GLY A 358 19.34 4.70 3.31
C GLY A 358 18.44 4.89 2.09
N LEU A 359 17.93 6.10 1.87
CA LEU A 359 17.13 6.43 0.68
C LEU A 359 17.97 6.40 -0.62
N ASP A 360 19.28 6.43 -0.52
CA ASP A 360 20.20 6.27 -1.65
C ASP A 360 20.69 4.82 -1.80
N GLU A 361 20.29 3.89 -0.91
CA GLU A 361 20.66 2.47 -0.98
C GLU A 361 19.51 1.61 -1.54
N PRO A 362 19.65 1.03 -2.75
CA PRO A 362 18.57 0.27 -3.39
C PRO A 362 18.05 -0.94 -2.58
N LYS A 363 18.89 -1.53 -1.73
CA LYS A 363 18.49 -2.64 -0.86
C LYS A 363 17.53 -2.17 0.23
N LEU A 364 17.82 -1.03 0.86
CA LEU A 364 16.97 -0.47 1.93
C LEU A 364 15.66 0.10 1.37
N ILE A 365 15.69 0.68 0.16
CA ILE A 365 14.49 1.12 -0.57
C ILE A 365 13.45 0.00 -0.73
N SER A 366 13.88 -1.26 -0.90
CA SER A 366 12.95 -2.38 -1.03
C SER A 366 12.02 -2.56 0.18
N GLY A 367 12.45 -2.14 1.38
CA GLY A 367 11.64 -2.19 2.60
C GLY A 367 10.52 -1.15 2.67
N LEU A 368 10.54 -0.14 1.78
CA LEU A 368 9.51 0.90 1.71
C LEU A 368 8.36 0.56 0.77
N ILE A 369 8.48 -0.52 -0.01
CA ILE A 369 7.45 -0.95 -0.94
C ILE A 369 6.17 -1.30 -0.17
N GLY A 370 5.05 -0.70 -0.58
CA GLY A 370 3.73 -0.88 0.06
C GLY A 370 3.55 -0.11 1.37
N LYS A 371 4.54 0.69 1.79
CA LYS A 371 4.46 1.53 3.00
C LYS A 371 3.87 2.90 2.68
N THR A 372 3.23 3.50 3.68
CA THR A 372 2.62 4.83 3.57
C THR A 372 3.34 5.89 4.39
N LEU A 373 4.15 5.46 5.35
CA LEU A 373 5.03 6.34 6.13
C LEU A 373 6.43 5.71 6.20
N ALA A 374 7.41 6.46 5.74
CA ALA A 374 8.83 6.22 5.98
C ALA A 374 9.30 7.17 7.09
N TYR A 375 9.91 6.63 8.13
CA TYR A 375 10.32 7.40 9.30
C TYR A 375 11.80 7.19 9.63
N SER A 376 12.55 8.28 9.82
CA SER A 376 13.91 8.23 10.37
C SER A 376 13.90 8.59 11.87
N PRO A 377 14.02 7.59 12.77
CA PRO A 377 14.16 7.83 14.20
C PRO A 377 15.54 8.36 14.54
N ASP A 378 15.58 9.42 15.37
CA ASP A 378 16.82 10.03 15.85
C ASP A 378 17.90 10.18 14.76
N GLN A 379 17.49 10.69 13.59
CA GLN A 379 18.34 10.93 12.42
C GLN A 379 19.63 11.61 12.86
N GLY A 380 20.76 10.92 12.63
CA GLY A 380 22.10 11.44 12.87
C GLY A 380 22.42 12.66 12.03
N ASP A 381 23.64 13.18 12.20
CA ASP A 381 24.15 14.24 11.35
C ASP A 381 24.10 13.84 9.87
N TYR A 382 23.86 14.82 9.02
CA TYR A 382 23.77 14.60 7.58
C TYR A 382 24.41 15.75 6.81
N LYS A 383 25.20 15.41 5.78
CA LYS A 383 25.79 16.36 4.83
C LYS A 383 25.70 15.79 3.41
N GLY A 384 24.89 16.40 2.54
CA GLY A 384 24.78 15.96 1.15
C GLY A 384 23.57 16.49 0.40
N VAL A 385 23.41 16.06 -0.86
CA VAL A 385 22.34 16.53 -1.77
C VAL A 385 20.97 15.91 -1.52
N ALA A 386 20.93 14.75 -0.86
CA ALA A 386 19.72 14.00 -0.50
C ALA A 386 18.84 13.65 -1.71
N ASP A 387 19.44 13.07 -2.75
CA ASP A 387 18.74 12.74 -3.99
C ASP A 387 17.64 11.69 -3.78
N GLY A 388 17.90 10.65 -2.98
CA GLY A 388 16.88 9.67 -2.59
C GLY A 388 15.69 10.29 -1.88
N LEU A 389 15.92 11.24 -0.97
CA LEU A 389 14.84 11.99 -0.29
C LEU A 389 14.03 12.86 -1.27
N LYS A 390 14.71 13.57 -2.19
CA LYS A 390 14.04 14.36 -3.23
C LYS A 390 13.19 13.47 -4.15
N ARG A 391 13.68 12.29 -4.51
CA ARG A 391 12.93 11.34 -5.34
C ARG A 391 11.72 10.75 -4.63
N LEU A 392 11.90 10.32 -3.37
CA LEU A 392 10.81 9.80 -2.53
C LEU A 392 9.70 10.83 -2.37
N THR A 393 10.06 12.05 -1.99
CA THR A 393 9.08 13.13 -1.81
C THR A 393 8.55 13.69 -3.13
N GLY A 394 9.29 13.54 -4.23
CA GLY A 394 8.92 14.04 -5.55
C GLY A 394 7.98 13.13 -6.35
N ASN A 395 7.63 11.95 -5.84
CA ASN A 395 6.98 10.87 -6.60
C ASN A 395 7.78 10.43 -7.85
N GLU A 396 9.12 10.47 -7.73
CA GLU A 396 10.03 10.01 -8.78
C GLU A 396 10.41 8.55 -8.57
N THR A 397 11.00 7.92 -9.58
CA THR A 397 11.44 6.53 -9.49
C THR A 397 12.70 6.39 -8.63
N LEU A 398 12.66 5.39 -7.73
CA LEU A 398 13.77 4.93 -6.95
C LEU A 398 14.18 3.53 -7.41
N LYS A 399 15.48 3.22 -7.31
CA LYS A 399 15.97 1.88 -7.58
C LYS A 399 15.75 1.02 -6.34
N ALA A 400 15.02 -0.09 -6.49
CA ALA A 400 14.86 -1.09 -5.46
C ALA A 400 15.61 -2.38 -5.86
N HIS A 401 16.14 -3.08 -4.87
CA HIS A 401 16.76 -4.39 -5.06
C HIS A 401 16.28 -5.38 -3.99
N ILE A 402 15.50 -6.36 -4.45
CA ILE A 402 15.08 -7.52 -3.66
C ILE A 402 16.07 -8.65 -3.95
N PHE A 403 16.49 -9.40 -2.92
CA PHE A 403 17.40 -10.54 -3.10
C PHE A 403 16.87 -11.52 -4.16
N TYR A 404 17.80 -12.06 -4.96
CA TYR A 404 17.51 -13.00 -6.05
C TYR A 404 16.61 -12.44 -7.17
N LYS A 405 16.46 -11.12 -7.26
CA LYS A 405 15.84 -10.41 -8.38
C LYS A 405 16.81 -9.35 -8.91
N ASN A 406 16.71 -9.04 -10.21
CA ASN A 406 17.42 -7.90 -10.76
C ASN A 406 16.88 -6.60 -10.12
N PRO A 407 17.72 -5.58 -9.88
CA PRO A 407 17.25 -4.26 -9.47
C PRO A 407 16.21 -3.72 -10.47
N PHE A 408 15.20 -3.04 -9.95
CA PHE A 408 14.11 -2.47 -10.74
C PHE A 408 13.74 -1.08 -10.23
N ASP A 409 13.08 -0.30 -11.08
CA ASP A 409 12.61 1.04 -10.72
C ASP A 409 11.20 0.95 -10.11
N VAL A 410 10.97 1.68 -9.02
CA VAL A 410 9.69 1.71 -8.30
C VAL A 410 9.34 3.16 -7.91
N VAL A 411 8.06 3.49 -7.95
CA VAL A 411 7.53 4.73 -7.37
C VAL A 411 6.95 4.38 -5.99
N LEU A 412 7.38 5.11 -4.96
CA LEU A 412 6.94 4.88 -3.59
C LEU A 412 5.96 5.98 -3.16
N ASN A 413 4.84 5.58 -2.57
CA ASN A 413 3.76 6.49 -2.15
C ASN A 413 3.84 6.88 -0.66
N ALA A 414 5.02 6.76 -0.04
CA ALA A 414 5.19 7.00 1.39
C ALA A 414 5.46 8.47 1.67
N CYS A 415 4.77 9.04 2.67
CA CYS A 415 5.21 10.28 3.31
C CYS A 415 6.52 10.04 4.05
N PHE A 416 7.40 11.04 4.11
CA PHE A 416 8.64 10.96 4.88
C PHE A 416 8.57 11.86 6.12
N ALA A 417 8.95 11.32 7.28
CA ALA A 417 9.14 12.06 8.51
C ALA A 417 10.48 11.70 9.13
N MET A 418 11.09 12.64 9.86
CA MET A 418 12.29 12.38 10.65
C MET A 418 12.22 13.13 11.97
N SER A 419 12.88 12.57 12.97
CA SER A 419 13.18 13.28 14.22
C SER A 419 14.68 13.39 14.36
N THR A 420 15.20 14.58 14.69
CA THR A 420 16.64 14.77 14.87
C THR A 420 16.94 15.71 16.02
N ASN A 421 18.11 15.49 16.64
CA ASN A 421 18.75 16.46 17.54
C ASN A 421 20.06 16.99 16.94
N TYR A 422 20.41 16.58 15.72
CA TYR A 422 21.68 16.82 15.06
C TYR A 422 21.57 17.82 13.90
N PRO A 423 22.69 18.44 13.51
CA PRO A 423 22.77 19.24 12.29
C PRO A 423 22.42 18.46 11.02
N LEU A 424 21.48 18.98 10.23
CA LEU A 424 21.20 18.50 8.87
C LEU A 424 21.62 19.56 7.85
N LEU A 425 22.68 19.27 7.10
CA LEU A 425 23.28 20.14 6.10
C LEU A 425 22.99 19.62 4.70
N PHE A 426 21.95 20.17 4.08
CA PHE A 426 21.63 19.87 2.69
C PHE A 426 22.43 20.77 1.76
N THR A 427 23.27 20.17 0.90
CA THR A 427 24.12 20.90 -0.07
C THR A 427 23.44 21.11 -1.43
N ASP A 428 22.11 21.02 -1.46
CA ASP A 428 21.29 21.12 -2.67
C ASP A 428 21.16 22.58 -3.13
N ARG A 429 21.87 22.94 -4.20
CA ARG A 429 22.01 24.34 -4.67
C ARG A 429 20.73 24.94 -5.25
N ASN A 430 19.74 24.12 -5.60
CA ASN A 430 18.51 24.56 -6.28
C ASN A 430 17.31 24.78 -5.33
N GLY A 431 17.53 24.71 -4.01
CA GLY A 431 16.45 24.82 -3.02
C GLY A 431 15.39 23.71 -3.18
N GLY A 432 15.79 22.57 -3.75
CA GLY A 432 15.00 21.36 -3.88
C GLY A 432 14.64 20.78 -2.54
N VAL A 433 15.56 20.71 -1.58
CA VAL A 433 15.23 20.18 -0.26
C VAL A 433 14.49 21.21 0.60
N SER A 434 14.91 22.48 0.58
CA SER A 434 14.37 23.52 1.47
C SER A 434 12.86 23.73 1.29
N ARG A 435 12.36 23.80 0.04
CA ARG A 435 10.93 23.98 -0.24
C ARG A 435 10.03 22.79 0.14
N ARG A 436 10.63 21.66 0.50
CA ARG A 436 9.96 20.41 0.88
C ARG A 436 9.96 20.19 2.39
N ARG A 437 10.77 20.94 3.14
CA ARG A 437 11.12 20.67 4.53
C ARG A 437 10.20 21.43 5.48
N ILE A 438 9.29 20.72 6.14
CA ILE A 438 8.43 21.26 7.20
C ILE A 438 9.15 21.07 8.54
N ILE A 439 9.61 22.14 9.19
CA ILE A 439 10.31 22.04 10.48
C ILE A 439 9.34 22.32 11.62
N ILE A 440 9.25 21.39 12.56
CA ILE A 440 8.42 21.50 13.76
C ILE A 440 9.31 21.43 14.98
N GLU A 441 9.41 22.56 15.68
CA GLU A 441 10.29 22.70 16.83
C GLU A 441 9.56 22.48 18.16
N LEU A 442 9.98 21.45 18.88
CA LEU A 442 9.49 21.11 20.21
C LEU A 442 10.57 21.41 21.25
N ASN A 443 10.71 22.68 21.66
CA ASN A 443 11.81 23.13 22.52
C ASN A 443 11.54 23.06 24.03
N ARG A 444 10.29 22.77 24.44
CA ARG A 444 9.89 22.75 25.85
C ARG A 444 10.00 21.34 26.43
N LYS A 445 10.81 21.15 27.48
CA LYS A 445 10.92 19.87 28.18
C LYS A 445 9.74 19.68 29.14
N ILE A 446 9.10 18.53 29.08
CA ILE A 446 8.02 18.18 30.01
C ILE A 446 8.60 17.99 31.43
N PRO A 447 7.97 18.57 32.48
CA PRO A 447 8.33 18.32 33.87
C PRO A 447 8.24 16.82 34.20
N LEU A 448 9.11 16.32 35.09
CA LEU A 448 9.14 14.89 35.43
C LEU A 448 7.82 14.42 36.05
N GLU A 449 7.18 15.30 36.83
CA GLU A 449 5.92 15.04 37.53
C GLU A 449 4.73 14.91 36.57
N ARG A 450 4.86 15.46 35.35
CA ARG A 450 3.85 15.36 34.30
C ARG A 450 4.13 14.22 33.30
N LYS A 451 5.24 13.50 33.46
CA LYS A 451 5.54 12.36 32.59
C LYS A 451 4.64 11.20 32.94
N ASP A 452 3.87 10.78 31.96
CA ASP A 452 3.01 9.62 32.07
C ASP A 452 3.63 8.46 31.26
N PRO A 453 4.08 7.37 31.91
CA PRO A 453 4.62 6.22 31.19
C PRO A 453 3.57 5.47 30.36
N TYR A 454 2.28 5.64 30.66
CA TYR A 454 1.16 5.01 29.97
C TYR A 454 0.47 5.93 28.96
N PHE A 455 1.13 7.05 28.60
CA PHE A 455 0.54 8.04 27.72
C PHE A 455 0.23 7.48 26.33
N ARG A 456 1.03 6.52 25.87
CA ARG A 456 0.84 5.86 24.57
C ARG A 456 -0.46 5.07 24.54
N GLU A 457 -0.72 4.27 25.56
CA GLU A 457 -1.92 3.43 25.70
C GLU A 457 -3.17 4.31 25.79
N LYS A 458 -3.06 5.45 26.47
CA LYS A 458 -4.12 6.47 26.50
C LYS A 458 -4.41 7.05 25.12
N LEU A 459 -3.38 7.38 24.35
CA LEU A 459 -3.57 7.83 22.96
C LEU A 459 -4.14 6.73 22.05
N GLN A 460 -3.78 5.46 22.26
CA GLN A 460 -4.39 4.33 21.55
C GLN A 460 -5.89 4.26 21.84
N GLY A 461 -6.29 4.47 23.09
CA GLY A 461 -7.71 4.56 23.49
C GLY A 461 -8.47 5.70 22.81
N GLU A 462 -7.77 6.78 22.43
CA GLU A 462 -8.33 7.97 21.76
C GLU A 462 -8.21 7.95 20.23
N LEU A 463 -7.53 6.94 19.65
CA LEU A 463 -7.10 6.97 18.24
C LEU A 463 -8.24 7.23 17.26
N TYR A 464 -9.42 6.62 17.48
CA TYR A 464 -10.59 6.84 16.63
C TYR A 464 -11.01 8.32 16.63
N GLY A 465 -11.14 8.93 17.81
CA GLY A 465 -11.45 10.35 17.96
C GLY A 465 -10.37 11.26 17.39
N ILE A 466 -9.10 10.88 17.50
CA ILE A 466 -7.98 11.64 16.91
C ILE A 466 -8.09 11.64 15.38
N ILE A 467 -8.36 10.50 14.76
CA ILE A 467 -8.55 10.40 13.30
C ILE A 467 -9.70 11.29 12.85
N GLN A 468 -10.86 11.18 13.50
CA GLN A 468 -12.03 12.01 13.18
C GLN A 468 -11.72 13.50 13.35
N LYS A 469 -11.01 13.88 14.41
CA LYS A 469 -10.61 15.25 14.68
C LYS A 469 -9.67 15.82 13.61
N VAL A 470 -8.67 15.05 13.18
CA VAL A 470 -7.73 15.46 12.14
C VAL A 470 -8.45 15.62 10.80
N LEU A 471 -9.36 14.69 10.44
CA LEU A 471 -10.17 14.79 9.22
C LEU A 471 -11.13 16.00 9.25
N ALA A 472 -11.76 16.26 10.41
CA ALA A 472 -12.69 17.38 10.57
C ALA A 472 -12.02 18.75 10.59
N GLU A 473 -10.76 18.85 11.02
CA GLU A 473 -9.99 20.11 11.00
C GLU A 473 -9.72 20.57 9.56
N PHE A 474 -9.55 19.62 8.61
CA PHE A 474 -9.29 19.92 7.20
C PHE A 474 -10.25 19.17 6.26
N PRO A 475 -11.52 19.63 6.15
CA PRO A 475 -12.47 19.05 5.20
C PRO A 475 -12.02 19.20 3.74
N ASP A 476 -11.26 20.27 3.45
CA ASP A 476 -10.55 20.47 2.18
C ASP A 476 -9.04 20.26 2.40
N GLU A 477 -8.49 19.31 1.66
CA GLU A 477 -7.09 18.95 1.73
C GLU A 477 -6.14 20.08 1.30
N ASN A 478 -6.61 21.00 0.43
CA ASN A 478 -5.80 22.15 0.03
C ASN A 478 -5.57 23.11 1.20
N THR A 479 -6.50 23.19 2.15
CA THR A 479 -6.33 24.02 3.34
C THR A 479 -5.16 23.51 4.18
N ALA A 480 -5.07 22.20 4.42
CA ALA A 480 -3.93 21.60 5.11
C ALA A 480 -2.62 21.82 4.33
N ARG A 481 -2.63 21.67 3.01
CA ARG A 481 -1.45 21.91 2.16
C ARG A 481 -0.97 23.36 2.25
N MET A 482 -1.87 24.33 2.18
CA MET A 482 -1.56 25.76 2.27
C MET A 482 -0.93 26.11 3.63
N VAL A 483 -1.46 25.58 4.74
CA VAL A 483 -0.85 25.77 6.07
C VAL A 483 0.61 25.34 6.09
N LEU A 484 0.94 24.21 5.45
CA LEU A 484 2.31 23.70 5.39
C LEU A 484 3.21 24.53 4.45
N GLU A 485 2.67 25.01 3.33
CA GLU A 485 3.38 25.89 2.38
C GLU A 485 3.67 27.27 3.00
N GLU A 486 2.66 27.89 3.63
CA GLU A 486 2.81 29.15 4.36
C GLU A 486 3.79 29.01 5.51
N HIS A 487 3.77 27.89 6.24
CA HIS A 487 4.78 27.62 7.27
C HIS A 487 6.18 27.61 6.67
N ILE A 488 6.42 26.94 5.54
CA ILE A 488 7.74 26.93 4.88
C ILE A 488 8.19 28.34 4.46
N ASP A 489 7.26 29.17 3.96
CA ASP A 489 7.57 30.53 3.47
C ASP A 489 7.79 31.52 4.63
N THR A 490 7.00 31.42 5.69
CA THR A 490 7.10 32.27 6.91
C THR A 490 8.20 31.81 7.85
N ASP A 491 8.56 30.54 7.80
CA ASP A 491 9.75 29.96 8.44
C ASP A 491 11.06 30.38 7.72
N THR A 492 11.03 31.52 7.01
CA THR A 492 12.20 32.40 6.84
C THR A 492 12.84 32.80 8.18
N GLY A 493 12.15 32.56 9.32
CA GLY A 493 12.66 32.56 10.69
C GLY A 493 13.71 31.49 11.04
N LEU A 494 13.85 30.41 10.25
CA LEU A 494 14.92 29.40 10.37
C LEU A 494 16.34 29.93 10.20
N SER A 495 16.48 31.18 9.76
CA SER A 495 17.77 31.85 9.73
C SER A 495 18.48 31.78 11.09
N ILE A 496 17.80 31.60 12.24
CA ILE A 496 18.41 31.59 13.58
C ILE A 496 18.90 30.20 14.06
N LYS A 497 18.42 29.10 13.49
CA LYS A 497 18.88 27.73 13.87
C LYS A 497 19.64 27.00 12.77
N GLN A 498 19.47 27.41 11.51
CA GLN A 498 20.50 27.15 10.50
C GLN A 498 21.84 27.70 10.98
N GLN A 499 21.86 28.86 11.68
CA GLN A 499 23.06 29.46 12.29
C GLN A 499 23.89 28.50 13.14
N GLY A 500 23.30 27.72 14.05
CA GLY A 500 24.06 26.80 14.89
C GLY A 500 24.73 25.68 14.07
N ASN A 501 23.98 25.06 13.15
CA ASN A 501 24.41 23.86 12.45
C ASN A 501 25.55 24.09 11.45
N HIS A 502 25.48 25.14 10.64
CA HIS A 502 26.55 25.45 9.70
C HIS A 502 27.71 26.19 10.37
N LEU A 503 27.48 26.88 11.50
CA LEU A 503 28.58 27.42 12.29
C LEU A 503 29.35 26.34 13.04
N ILE A 504 28.69 25.28 13.49
CA ILE A 504 29.35 24.12 14.11
C ILE A 504 30.19 23.39 13.06
N ASP A 505 29.65 23.08 11.87
CA ASP A 505 30.45 22.51 10.77
C ASP A 505 31.59 23.46 10.36
N PHE A 506 31.32 24.75 10.19
CA PHE A 506 32.36 25.74 9.91
C PHE A 506 33.40 25.82 11.03
N ALA A 507 33.00 25.75 12.31
CA ALA A 507 33.90 25.76 13.46
C ALA A 507 34.75 24.49 13.55
N SER A 508 34.27 23.36 13.02
CA SER A 508 35.01 22.09 13.02
C SER A 508 36.37 22.19 12.33
N TYR A 509 36.53 23.07 11.32
CA TYR A 509 37.78 23.32 10.60
C TYR A 509 38.81 24.15 11.39
N PHE A 510 38.44 24.65 12.57
CA PHE A 510 39.29 25.51 13.39
C PHE A 510 39.60 24.87 14.74
N LYS A 511 40.66 25.37 15.38
CA LYS A 511 41.08 25.05 16.74
C LYS A 511 41.39 26.33 17.51
N VAL A 512 41.18 26.30 18.82
CA VAL A 512 41.53 27.39 19.73
C VAL A 512 42.80 27.01 20.49
N SER A 513 43.90 27.69 20.18
CA SER A 513 45.21 27.41 20.79
C SER A 513 45.59 28.44 21.84
N ASN A 514 46.67 28.18 22.58
CA ASN A 514 47.26 29.18 23.47
C ASN A 514 48.08 30.24 22.72
N ASP A 515 48.30 30.08 21.41
CA ASP A 515 48.96 31.09 20.57
C ASP A 515 47.96 32.15 20.13
N THR A 516 48.15 33.36 20.64
CA THR A 516 47.28 34.51 20.45
C THR A 516 47.57 35.28 19.15
N LYS A 517 48.46 34.78 18.29
CA LYS A 517 48.74 35.31 16.94
C LYS A 517 48.05 34.50 15.83
N GLY A 518 46.79 34.11 16.06
CA GLY A 518 45.97 33.40 15.08
C GLY A 518 45.29 34.29 14.06
N LEU A 519 44.13 33.87 13.58
CA LEU A 519 43.38 34.56 12.55
C LEU A 519 42.75 35.85 13.06
N ARG A 520 42.44 36.78 12.15
CA ARG A 520 41.68 38.00 12.47
C ARG A 520 40.21 37.79 12.16
N TRP A 521 39.32 38.48 12.86
CA TRP A 521 37.89 38.45 12.53
C TRP A 521 37.60 38.92 11.10
N GLY A 522 38.19 40.04 10.68
CA GLY A 522 37.93 40.66 9.38
C GLY A 522 36.53 41.27 9.25
N SER A 523 36.19 41.63 8.01
CA SER A 523 34.88 42.17 7.60
C SER A 523 34.70 41.98 6.09
N ASN A 524 33.47 42.15 5.59
CA ASN A 524 33.17 42.07 4.16
C ASN A 524 33.91 43.12 3.30
N ARG A 525 34.48 44.17 3.92
CA ARG A 525 35.26 45.22 3.24
C ARG A 525 36.78 45.01 3.31
N THR A 526 37.23 43.92 3.93
CA THR A 526 38.66 43.66 4.11
C THR A 526 39.27 43.28 2.77
N GLN A 527 40.13 44.12 2.21
CA GLN A 527 40.91 43.77 1.03
C GLN A 527 41.91 42.68 1.40
N GLU A 528 41.91 41.59 0.64
CA GLU A 528 42.88 40.52 0.78
C GLU A 528 43.84 40.59 -0.41
N GLU A 529 45.13 40.36 -0.16
CA GLU A 529 46.18 40.46 -1.17
C GLU A 529 46.02 39.43 -2.29
N ARG A 530 45.24 38.35 -2.06
CA ARG A 530 44.89 37.31 -3.04
C ARG A 530 43.41 36.92 -2.90
N PRO A 531 42.65 36.73 -4.01
CA PRO A 531 41.22 36.45 -3.98
C PRO A 531 40.79 35.18 -3.22
N ASN A 532 41.68 34.18 -3.12
CA ASN A 532 41.37 32.84 -2.62
C ASN A 532 42.15 32.45 -1.34
N GLU A 533 42.72 33.42 -0.62
CA GLU A 533 43.42 33.16 0.64
C GLU A 533 42.78 33.97 1.79
N PRO A 534 41.66 33.50 2.38
CA PRO A 534 41.09 34.21 3.51
C PRO A 534 42.13 34.27 4.63
N LYS A 535 42.61 35.49 4.94
CA LYS A 535 43.46 35.79 6.11
C LYS A 535 42.58 36.17 7.31
N THR A 536 41.26 36.11 7.14
CA THR A 536 40.25 36.48 8.12
C THR A 536 39.12 35.46 8.21
N ILE A 537 38.65 35.22 9.43
CA ILE A 537 37.66 34.19 9.76
C ILE A 537 36.34 34.48 9.03
N TYR A 538 35.88 35.75 9.05
CA TYR A 538 34.59 36.11 8.48
C TYR A 538 34.54 36.01 6.96
N LYS A 539 35.66 36.24 6.25
CA LYS A 539 35.71 35.98 4.80
C LYS A 539 35.71 34.49 4.49
N GLY A 540 36.45 33.70 5.26
CA GLY A 540 36.37 32.24 5.17
C GLY A 540 34.94 31.74 5.38
N TYR A 541 34.21 32.35 6.33
CA TYR A 541 32.81 32.04 6.59
C TYR A 541 31.87 32.46 5.45
N ILE A 542 32.07 33.64 4.85
CA ILE A 542 31.29 34.04 3.66
C ILE A 542 31.53 33.08 2.51
N LEU A 543 32.78 32.72 2.23
CA LEU A 543 33.14 31.76 1.19
C LEU A 543 32.51 30.39 1.46
N TYR A 544 32.63 29.89 2.69
CA TYR A 544 31.99 28.66 3.13
C TYR A 544 30.47 28.70 2.89
N CYS A 545 29.81 29.77 3.33
CA CYS A 545 28.37 29.97 3.13
C CYS A 545 27.99 30.00 1.65
N GLU A 546 28.78 30.68 0.80
CA GLU A 546 28.58 30.71 -0.64
C GLU A 546 28.68 29.31 -1.26
N CYS A 547 29.73 28.56 -0.91
CA CYS A 547 29.92 27.19 -1.37
C CYS A 547 28.79 26.24 -0.96
N MET A 548 28.26 26.42 0.25
CA MET A 548 27.18 25.61 0.80
C MET A 548 25.78 26.09 0.41
N GLY A 549 25.65 27.21 -0.31
CA GLY A 549 24.36 27.81 -0.68
C GLY A 549 23.57 28.39 0.50
N ILE A 550 24.27 28.78 1.57
CA ILE A 550 23.71 29.29 2.82
C ILE A 550 23.87 30.82 2.86
N LYS A 551 22.86 31.53 3.38
CA LYS A 551 22.96 32.97 3.58
C LYS A 551 23.85 33.27 4.81
N PRO A 552 24.94 34.05 4.66
CA PRO A 552 25.84 34.32 5.78
C PRO A 552 25.19 35.25 6.83
N LEU A 553 25.54 35.00 8.08
CA LEU A 553 25.29 35.93 9.17
C LEU A 553 25.97 37.29 8.97
N ASN A 554 25.39 38.35 9.52
CA ASN A 554 26.11 39.60 9.69
C ASN A 554 27.27 39.41 10.70
N LEU A 555 28.33 40.21 10.56
CA LEU A 555 29.56 40.08 11.35
C LEU A 555 29.34 40.09 12.87
N ARG A 556 28.41 40.91 13.36
CA ARG A 556 28.16 41.01 14.81
C ARG A 556 27.54 39.72 15.34
N THR A 557 26.52 39.20 14.67
CA THR A 557 25.85 37.94 15.02
C THR A 557 26.81 36.76 14.85
N PHE A 558 27.58 36.74 13.76
CA PHE A 558 28.60 35.72 13.49
C PHE A 558 29.62 35.60 14.63
N LYS A 559 30.20 36.72 15.09
CA LYS A 559 31.23 36.69 16.14
C LYS A 559 30.75 36.04 17.42
N THR A 560 29.54 36.33 17.85
CA THR A 560 28.96 35.74 19.07
C THR A 560 28.71 34.25 18.84
N ALA A 561 27.97 33.91 17.80
CA ALA A 561 27.55 32.54 17.54
C ALA A 561 28.74 31.60 17.19
N PHE A 562 29.79 32.10 16.55
CA PHE A 562 30.98 31.31 16.22
C PHE A 562 31.79 30.94 17.47
N LYS A 563 31.83 31.81 18.50
CA LYS A 563 32.48 31.48 19.77
C LYS A 563 31.75 30.35 20.50
N ASP A 564 30.43 30.34 20.43
CA ASP A 564 29.61 29.28 21.02
C ASP A 564 29.76 27.97 20.23
N ALA A 565 29.73 28.05 18.89
CA ALA A 565 29.95 26.89 18.01
C ALA A 565 31.33 26.23 18.21
N LEU A 566 32.39 27.00 18.48
CA LEU A 566 33.71 26.44 18.81
C LEU A 566 33.67 25.63 20.12
N LYS A 567 32.94 26.09 21.14
CA LYS A 567 32.76 25.34 22.39
C LYS A 567 31.99 24.06 22.16
N ASP A 568 30.94 24.11 21.34
CA ASP A 568 30.12 22.96 20.98
C ASP A 568 30.92 21.91 20.18
N CYS A 569 31.93 22.34 19.40
CA CYS A 569 32.92 21.47 18.76
C CYS A 569 33.98 20.88 19.71
N GLY A 570 33.86 21.13 21.02
CA GLY A 570 34.75 20.58 22.04
C GLY A 570 36.02 21.40 22.31
N GLU A 571 36.12 22.63 21.78
CA GLU A 571 37.23 23.53 22.09
C GLU A 571 37.11 24.03 23.53
N LYS A 572 38.10 23.67 24.37
CA LYS A 572 38.09 23.97 25.82
C LYS A 572 38.71 25.32 26.16
N THR A 573 39.51 25.87 25.25
CA THR A 573 40.22 27.14 25.44
C THR A 573 39.29 28.30 25.10
N GLU A 574 39.25 29.34 25.94
CA GLU A 574 38.46 30.53 25.62
C GLU A 574 39.04 31.31 24.44
N VAL A 575 38.15 31.86 23.60
CA VAL A 575 38.52 32.73 22.50
C VAL A 575 38.96 34.09 23.05
N GLN A 576 40.22 34.44 22.82
CA GLN A 576 40.82 35.71 23.23
C GLN A 576 41.00 36.64 22.04
N GLU A 577 40.87 37.94 22.28
CA GLU A 577 41.13 38.99 21.30
C GLU A 577 42.26 39.89 21.81
N ILE A 578 43.41 39.85 21.13
CA ILE A 578 44.57 40.66 21.51
C ILE A 578 44.73 41.83 20.56
N LYS A 579 44.78 43.02 21.14
CA LYS A 579 45.01 44.27 20.43
C LYS A 579 46.50 44.50 20.25
N SER A 580 46.95 44.47 19.00
CA SER A 580 48.24 45.01 18.59
C SER A 580 47.99 46.13 17.58
N SER A 581 48.59 46.10 16.37
CA SER A 581 48.20 46.98 15.24
C SER A 581 46.85 46.60 14.64
N TYR A 582 46.41 45.35 14.84
CA TYR A 582 45.08 44.83 14.52
C TYR A 582 44.59 43.96 15.70
N TYR A 583 43.29 43.61 15.71
CA TYR A 583 42.75 42.61 16.64
C TYR A 583 42.99 41.21 16.08
N PHE A 584 43.87 40.46 16.73
CA PHE A 584 44.14 39.04 16.45
C PHE A 584 43.38 38.16 17.44
N THR A 585 42.98 36.98 16.98
CA THR A 585 42.38 35.95 17.82
C THR A 585 43.38 34.83 18.08
N ASN A 586 43.09 33.96 19.04
CA ASN A 586 43.80 32.69 19.23
C ASN A 586 43.19 31.51 18.43
N ILE A 587 42.43 31.82 17.37
CA ILE A 587 41.78 30.83 16.52
C ILE A 587 42.66 30.54 15.31
N HIS A 588 42.88 29.26 15.00
CA HIS A 588 43.71 28.80 13.89
C HIS A 588 42.97 27.76 13.07
N TYR A 589 43.26 27.66 11.77
CA TYR A 589 42.82 26.50 10.99
C TYR A 589 43.47 25.22 11.55
N LYS A 590 42.73 24.12 11.57
CA LYS A 590 43.29 22.78 11.81
C LYS A 590 44.13 22.36 10.61
N ASP A 591 43.54 22.44 9.42
CA ASP A 591 44.19 22.30 8.12
C ASP A 591 43.48 23.24 7.13
N LYS A 592 44.19 24.29 6.68
CA LYS A 592 43.61 25.32 5.82
C LYS A 592 43.39 24.84 4.39
N GLU A 593 44.32 24.06 3.84
CA GLU A 593 44.23 23.60 2.47
C GLU A 593 43.12 22.57 2.32
N ASN A 594 43.01 21.67 3.29
CA ASN A 594 41.93 20.68 3.30
C ASN A 594 40.56 21.35 3.48
N ALA A 595 40.44 22.31 4.41
CA ALA A 595 39.20 23.07 4.59
C ALA A 595 38.73 23.74 3.29
N LEU A 596 39.63 24.43 2.58
CA LEU A 596 39.28 25.09 1.33
C LEU A 596 38.89 24.10 0.22
N LYS A 597 39.56 22.94 0.13
CA LYS A 597 39.17 21.88 -0.82
C LYS A 597 37.78 21.34 -0.52
N GLU A 598 37.50 21.02 0.75
CA GLU A 598 36.20 20.49 1.17
C GLU A 598 35.05 21.50 0.97
N TRP A 599 35.32 22.79 1.10
CA TRP A 599 34.31 23.81 0.86
C TRP A 599 34.02 23.98 -0.63
N VAL A 600 35.06 24.11 -1.45
CA VAL A 600 34.92 24.44 -2.88
C VAL A 600 34.48 23.23 -3.72
N GLY A 601 34.79 22.01 -3.26
CA GLY A 601 34.52 20.76 -3.97
C GLY A 601 35.66 20.37 -4.90
#